data_AF-A0A2E9RQD1-F1
#
_entry.id   AF-A0A2E9RQD1-F1
#
_cell.length_a   1.000
_cell.length_b   1.000
_cell.length_c   1.000
_cell.angle_alpha   90.00
_cell.angle_beta   90.00
_cell.angle_gamma   90.00
#
_symmetry.space_group_name_H-M   'P 1'
#
loop_
_entity.id
_entity.type
_entity.pdbx_description
1 polymer ?
#
loop_
_entity_poly.entity_id
_entity_poly.type
_entity_poly.pdbx_seq_one_letter_code
_entity_poly.pdbx_strand_id
1 'polypeptide(L)'
;MMKFSYVFLASYSLLFAGCEGEGEGATDVGLSTFEQVETLDRLKNELEILQWENSRLALKVINVDGHQLVRDKTTGLWHHDVNRVPFTGRALESHANGSPKGEASFLKGGQDGMSRFWYESGARREESQWFANRRHGFFRRWDEAGKLIESKEFKNGELVDVIMERR
;
A
#
# COMPACT_ATOMS: atom_id res chain seq x y z
N MET A 1 -66.98 53.29 9.45
CA MET A 1 -67.36 54.70 9.21
C MET A 1 -66.14 55.45 8.69
N MET A 2 -66.39 56.38 7.76
CA MET A 2 -65.55 57.49 7.31
C MET A 2 -64.33 57.20 6.40
N LYS A 3 -64.53 57.65 5.16
CA LYS A 3 -63.54 57.94 4.12
C LYS A 3 -62.69 59.15 4.53
N PHE A 4 -61.43 59.19 4.11
CA PHE A 4 -60.75 60.43 3.76
C PHE A 4 -59.86 60.23 2.53
N SER A 5 -59.87 61.25 1.68
CA SER A 5 -59.33 61.35 0.32
C SER A 5 -57.93 61.99 0.29
N TYR A 6 -57.34 61.93 -0.91
CA TYR A 6 -56.30 62.78 -1.53
C TYR A 6 -54.81 62.37 -1.44
N VAL A 7 -54.39 61.68 -2.51
CA VAL A 7 -53.35 62.05 -3.50
C VAL A 7 -52.30 63.08 -3.06
N PHE A 8 -51.02 62.69 -3.08
CA PHE A 8 -49.97 63.46 -3.74
C PHE A 8 -48.94 62.53 -4.40
N LEU A 9 -48.80 62.69 -5.71
CA LEU A 9 -47.76 62.12 -6.56
C LEU A 9 -46.42 62.79 -6.23
N ALA A 10 -45.37 62.00 -6.01
CA ALA A 10 -44.01 62.36 -6.37
C ALA A 10 -43.21 61.09 -6.66
N SER A 11 -42.96 60.90 -7.94
CA SER A 11 -42.11 59.89 -8.53
C SER A 11 -40.67 59.98 -8.02
N TYR A 12 -40.13 58.87 -7.53
CA TYR A 12 -38.77 58.49 -7.87
C TYR A 12 -38.70 56.96 -7.91
N SER A 13 -38.65 56.44 -9.14
CA SER A 13 -38.36 55.04 -9.39
C SER A 13 -36.87 54.80 -9.18
N LEU A 14 -36.50 53.87 -8.29
CA LEU A 14 -35.67 52.73 -8.68
C LEU A 14 -35.62 51.71 -7.55
N LEU A 15 -36.02 50.50 -7.93
CA LEU A 15 -36.27 49.29 -7.15
C LEU A 15 -35.09 48.86 -6.25
N PHE A 16 -35.45 48.48 -5.02
CA PHE A 16 -34.76 47.43 -4.28
C PHE A 16 -35.02 46.07 -4.95
N ALA A 17 -34.00 45.23 -5.01
CA ALA A 17 -34.16 43.79 -4.82
C ALA A 17 -32.96 43.29 -4.03
N GLY A 18 -33.06 43.41 -2.71
CA GLY A 18 -32.31 42.53 -1.82
C GLY A 18 -32.98 41.16 -1.81
N CYS A 19 -32.17 40.11 -1.73
CA CYS A 19 -32.57 38.85 -1.10
C CYS A 19 -31.44 38.46 -0.16
N GLU A 20 -31.62 38.71 1.13
CA GLU A 20 -31.03 37.88 2.17
C GLU A 20 -31.60 36.48 2.01
N GLY A 21 -30.72 35.50 1.87
CA GLY A 21 -31.03 34.09 1.92
C GLY A 21 -29.95 33.42 2.74
N GLU A 22 -30.30 33.11 3.99
CA GLU A 22 -29.56 32.13 4.79
C GLU A 22 -29.47 30.83 3.99
N GLY A 23 -28.25 30.45 3.66
CA GLY A 23 -27.91 29.17 3.09
C GLY A 23 -26.53 28.81 3.60
N GLU A 24 -26.47 27.95 4.61
CA GLU A 24 -25.30 27.12 4.88
C GLU A 24 -25.09 26.19 3.68
N GLY A 25 -24.61 26.77 2.58
CA GLY A 25 -24.03 26.04 1.48
C GLY A 25 -22.57 25.82 1.84
N ALA A 26 -22.22 24.60 2.23
CA ALA A 26 -20.84 24.16 2.23
C ALA A 26 -20.28 24.40 0.82
N THR A 27 -19.56 25.50 0.63
CA THR A 27 -18.86 25.78 -0.61
C THR A 27 -17.68 24.82 -0.65
N ASP A 28 -17.87 23.71 -1.34
CA ASP A 28 -16.77 22.94 -1.91
C ASP A 28 -16.10 23.82 -2.97
N VAL A 29 -15.23 24.73 -2.51
CA VAL A 29 -14.34 25.48 -3.37
C VAL A 29 -13.24 24.50 -3.75
N GLY A 30 -13.43 23.80 -4.87
CA GLY A 30 -12.36 23.00 -5.47
C GLY A 30 -11.11 23.89 -5.64
N LEU A 31 -9.98 23.41 -5.13
CA LEU A 31 -8.67 24.10 -5.20
C LEU A 31 -8.44 24.71 -6.58
N SER A 32 -7.94 25.94 -6.63
CA SER A 32 -7.66 26.60 -7.91
C SER A 32 -6.63 25.81 -8.73
N THR A 33 -6.69 25.90 -10.06
CA THR A 33 -5.76 25.21 -10.96
C THR A 33 -4.29 25.51 -10.61
N PHE A 34 -4.00 26.70 -10.10
CA PHE A 34 -2.65 27.09 -9.67
C PHE A 34 -2.21 26.37 -8.39
N GLU A 35 -3.05 26.36 -7.35
CA GLU A 35 -2.77 25.64 -6.10
C GLU A 35 -2.62 24.13 -6.33
N GLN A 36 -3.38 23.57 -7.28
CA GLN A 36 -3.24 22.18 -7.70
C GLN A 36 -1.87 21.90 -8.33
N VAL A 37 -1.35 22.81 -9.16
CA VAL A 37 -0.03 22.68 -9.81
C VAL A 37 1.10 22.77 -8.79
N GLU A 38 1.04 23.72 -7.85
CA GLU A 38 2.02 23.84 -6.77
C GLU A 38 2.00 22.60 -5.87
N THR A 39 0.80 22.09 -5.56
CA THR A 39 0.63 20.86 -4.79
C THR A 39 1.23 19.66 -5.53
N LEU A 40 1.02 19.55 -6.85
CA LEU A 40 1.59 18.47 -7.66
C LEU A 40 3.11 18.53 -7.71
N ASP A 41 3.71 19.71 -7.82
CA ASP A 41 5.17 19.86 -7.83
C ASP A 41 5.78 19.45 -6.48
N ARG A 42 5.20 19.92 -5.37
CA ARG A 42 5.59 19.49 -4.03
C ARG A 42 5.50 17.98 -3.85
N LEU A 43 4.38 17.36 -4.24
CA LEU A 43 4.18 15.91 -4.12
C LEU A 43 5.18 15.11 -4.97
N LYS A 44 5.56 15.61 -6.15
CA LYS A 44 6.61 15.00 -6.97
C LYS A 44 7.96 15.04 -6.26
N ASN A 45 8.33 16.20 -5.71
CA ASN A 45 9.58 16.35 -4.96
C ASN A 45 9.61 15.43 -3.72
N GLU A 46 8.50 15.33 -2.99
CA GLU A 46 8.36 14.39 -1.87
C GLU A 46 8.51 12.93 -2.33
N LEU A 47 7.89 12.55 -3.45
CA LEU A 47 8.02 11.21 -4.02
C LEU A 47 9.49 10.89 -4.37
N GLU A 48 10.21 11.83 -4.99
CA GLU A 48 11.62 11.66 -5.34
C GLU A 48 12.50 11.46 -4.09
N ILE A 49 12.27 12.25 -3.04
CA ILE A 49 12.96 12.10 -1.76
C ILE A 49 12.66 10.72 -1.17
N LEU A 50 11.40 10.31 -1.11
CA LEU A 50 10.99 9.02 -0.58
C LEU A 50 11.60 7.85 -1.37
N GLN A 51 11.67 7.94 -2.70
CA GLN A 51 12.32 6.94 -3.53
C GLN A 51 13.82 6.85 -3.25
N TRP A 52 14.50 7.99 -3.08
CA TRP A 52 15.92 8.01 -2.71
C TRP A 52 16.15 7.41 -1.33
N GLU A 53 15.34 7.77 -0.34
CA GLU A 53 15.44 7.23 1.01
C GLU A 53 15.18 5.73 1.04
N ASN A 54 14.18 5.26 0.31
CA ASN A 54 13.89 3.83 0.17
C ASN A 54 15.09 3.09 -0.44
N SER A 55 15.71 3.66 -1.49
CA SER A 55 16.92 3.10 -2.10
C SER A 55 18.09 3.04 -1.11
N ARG A 56 18.33 4.12 -0.36
CA ARG A 56 19.36 4.16 0.69
C ARG A 56 19.10 3.16 1.80
N LEU A 57 17.85 2.99 2.24
CA LEU A 57 17.47 2.03 3.27
C LEU A 57 17.59 0.60 2.77
N ALA A 58 17.28 0.33 1.50
CA ALA A 58 17.48 -0.98 0.88
C ALA A 58 18.95 -1.42 0.93
N LEU A 59 19.92 -0.49 0.90
CA LEU A 59 21.34 -0.80 1.08
C LEU A 59 21.69 -1.32 2.49
N LYS A 60 20.87 -0.98 3.50
CA LYS A 60 21.04 -1.47 4.88
C LYS A 60 20.42 -2.84 5.12
N VAL A 61 19.68 -3.37 4.14
CA VAL A 61 19.07 -4.70 4.21
C VAL A 61 20.17 -5.74 4.07
N ILE A 62 20.40 -6.50 5.14
CA ILE A 62 21.34 -7.62 5.12
C ILE A 62 20.71 -8.81 4.40
N ASN A 63 21.51 -9.50 3.58
CA ASN A 63 21.12 -10.77 2.97
C ASN A 63 21.89 -11.89 3.67
N VAL A 64 21.19 -12.94 4.08
CA VAL A 64 21.79 -14.11 4.76
C VAL A 64 21.35 -15.40 4.09
N ASP A 65 22.12 -16.46 4.26
CA ASP A 65 21.68 -17.80 3.89
C ASP A 65 20.49 -18.22 4.79
N GLY A 66 19.37 -18.60 4.17
CA GLY A 66 18.18 -19.06 4.87
C GLY A 66 18.43 -20.24 5.80
N HIS A 67 19.43 -21.08 5.52
CA HIS A 67 19.79 -22.23 6.36
C HIS A 67 20.37 -21.83 7.72
N GLN A 68 20.84 -20.58 7.84
CA GLN A 68 21.37 -20.02 9.09
C GLN A 68 20.26 -19.44 9.98
N LEU A 69 19.04 -19.27 9.44
CA LEU A 69 17.93 -18.76 10.22
C LEU A 69 17.34 -19.83 11.13
N VAL A 70 17.12 -19.47 12.38
CA VAL A 70 16.51 -20.34 13.40
C VAL A 70 15.22 -19.69 13.88
N ARG A 71 14.12 -20.45 13.81
CA ARG A 71 12.83 -20.03 14.37
C ARG A 71 12.71 -20.46 15.82
N ASP A 72 12.53 -19.51 16.73
CA ASP A 72 12.21 -19.81 18.12
C ASP A 72 10.79 -20.41 18.19
N LYS A 73 10.66 -21.59 18.79
CA LYS A 73 9.37 -22.30 18.88
C LYS A 73 8.38 -21.63 19.83
N THR A 74 8.86 -20.86 20.79
CA THR A 74 8.06 -20.19 21.82
C THR A 74 7.48 -18.89 21.28
N THR A 75 8.33 -18.04 20.71
CA THR A 75 7.91 -16.71 20.21
C THR A 75 7.45 -16.76 18.76
N GLY A 76 7.88 -17.76 18.00
CA GLY A 76 7.64 -17.88 16.57
C GLY A 76 8.47 -16.94 15.70
N LEU A 77 9.42 -16.20 16.28
CA LEU A 77 10.30 -15.25 15.59
C LEU A 77 11.54 -15.93 15.02
N TRP A 78 12.05 -15.36 13.93
CA TRP A 78 13.27 -15.78 13.27
C TRP A 78 14.49 -15.00 13.76
N HIS A 79 15.60 -15.72 13.92
CA HIS A 79 16.87 -15.22 14.43
C HIS A 79 18.02 -15.69 13.53
N HIS A 80 19.10 -14.91 13.44
CA HIS A 80 20.31 -15.27 12.68
C HIS A 80 21.56 -15.36 13.57
N ASP A 81 21.56 -14.68 14.72
CA ASP A 81 22.69 -14.64 15.65
C ASP A 81 22.49 -15.50 16.91
N VAL A 82 23.60 -15.79 17.58
CA VAL A 82 23.64 -16.54 18.86
C VAL A 82 22.91 -15.79 19.98
N ASN A 83 22.85 -14.47 19.89
CA ASN A 83 22.20 -13.60 20.89
C ASN A 83 20.68 -13.60 20.77
N ARG A 84 20.11 -14.32 19.79
CA ARG A 84 18.67 -14.38 19.49
C ARG A 84 18.06 -13.00 19.28
N VAL A 85 18.78 -12.09 18.63
CA VAL A 85 18.15 -10.85 18.16
C VAL A 85 17.20 -11.19 17.00
N PRO A 86 15.96 -10.69 17.00
CA PRO A 86 15.03 -10.94 15.90
C PRO A 86 15.58 -10.39 14.57
N PHE A 87 15.63 -11.25 13.56
CA PHE A 87 16.28 -10.96 12.28
C PHE A 87 15.53 -9.90 11.46
N THR A 88 16.25 -8.96 10.87
CA THR A 88 15.71 -8.00 9.89
C THR A 88 16.60 -8.02 8.66
N GLY A 89 16.05 -8.38 7.50
CA GLY A 89 16.82 -8.59 6.30
C GLY A 89 16.12 -9.49 5.30
N ARG A 90 16.87 -10.01 4.32
CA ARG A 90 16.39 -11.06 3.40
C ARG A 90 17.14 -12.35 3.63
N ALA A 91 16.41 -13.45 3.69
CA ALA A 91 16.94 -14.79 3.61
C ALA A 91 16.98 -15.23 2.16
N LEU A 92 18.08 -15.85 1.74
CA LEU A 92 18.26 -16.41 0.40
C LEU A 92 18.61 -17.89 0.53
N GLU A 93 17.98 -18.73 -0.29
CA GLU A 93 18.36 -20.13 -0.47
C GLU A 93 18.73 -20.35 -1.94
N SER A 94 19.77 -21.16 -2.16
CA SER A 94 20.16 -21.62 -3.49
C SER A 94 19.94 -23.12 -3.65
N HIS A 95 19.71 -23.55 -4.88
CA HIS A 95 19.75 -24.96 -5.27
C HIS A 95 21.20 -25.46 -5.29
N ALA A 96 21.40 -26.78 -5.39
CA ALA A 96 22.74 -27.37 -5.46
C ALA A 96 23.55 -26.88 -6.68
N ASN A 97 22.85 -26.53 -7.77
CA ASN A 97 23.45 -25.95 -8.97
C ASN A 97 23.77 -24.44 -8.84
N GLY A 98 23.48 -23.81 -7.69
CA GLY A 98 23.71 -22.39 -7.42
C GLY A 98 22.58 -21.45 -7.87
N SER A 99 21.56 -21.94 -8.57
CA SER A 99 20.41 -21.12 -8.97
C SER A 99 19.55 -20.73 -7.76
N PRO A 100 18.81 -19.61 -7.79
CA PRO A 100 17.99 -19.21 -6.66
C PRO A 100 16.89 -20.24 -6.41
N LYS A 101 16.75 -20.67 -5.15
CA LYS A 101 15.72 -21.62 -4.71
C LYS A 101 14.60 -20.90 -3.97
N GLY A 102 14.96 -19.95 -3.12
CA GLY A 102 14.00 -19.21 -2.31
C GLY A 102 14.55 -17.86 -1.84
N GLU A 103 13.66 -16.90 -1.67
CA GLU A 103 13.95 -15.66 -0.94
C GLU A 103 12.76 -15.31 -0.05
N ALA A 104 13.04 -14.71 1.12
CA ALA A 104 12.02 -14.18 2.01
C ALA A 104 12.53 -12.97 2.77
N SER A 105 11.69 -11.93 2.86
CA SER A 105 11.97 -10.72 3.64
C SER A 105 11.45 -10.84 5.07
N PHE A 106 12.24 -10.32 6.02
CA PHE A 106 11.93 -10.33 7.45
C PHE A 106 12.14 -8.94 8.07
N LEU A 107 11.27 -8.58 8.99
CA LEU A 107 11.33 -7.40 9.83
C LEU A 107 11.13 -7.81 11.29
N LYS A 108 12.12 -7.52 12.15
CA LYS A 108 12.10 -7.83 13.60
C LYS A 108 11.70 -9.29 13.89
N GLY A 109 12.24 -10.22 13.11
CA GLY A 109 12.04 -11.66 13.22
C GLY A 109 10.72 -12.16 12.64
N GLY A 110 9.85 -11.28 12.14
CA GLY A 110 8.64 -11.67 11.44
C GLY A 110 8.79 -11.57 9.93
N GLN A 111 8.15 -12.46 9.19
CA GLN A 111 8.08 -12.38 7.74
C GLN A 111 7.27 -11.14 7.34
N ASP A 112 7.88 -10.28 6.54
CA ASP A 112 7.33 -8.97 6.17
C ASP A 112 7.88 -8.56 4.80
N GLY A 113 6.99 -8.37 3.83
CA GLY A 113 7.32 -8.17 2.43
C GLY A 113 7.11 -9.43 1.59
N MET A 114 7.98 -9.64 0.60
CA MET A 114 7.78 -10.69 -0.40
C MET A 114 8.54 -11.97 -0.03
N SER A 115 7.92 -13.11 -0.29
CA SER A 115 8.62 -14.40 -0.39
C SER A 115 8.40 -15.03 -1.73
N ARG A 116 9.46 -15.60 -2.31
CA ARG A 116 9.42 -16.26 -3.60
C ARG A 116 10.23 -17.53 -3.60
N PHE A 117 9.78 -18.49 -4.40
CA PHE A 117 10.48 -19.73 -4.64
C PHE A 117 10.57 -20.02 -6.13
N TRP A 118 11.60 -20.74 -6.54
CA TRP A 118 11.85 -21.10 -7.92
C TRP A 118 12.17 -22.59 -8.05
N TYR A 119 11.81 -23.16 -9.19
CA TYR A 119 12.30 -24.46 -9.62
C TYR A 119 13.79 -24.39 -9.95
N GLU A 120 14.45 -25.54 -10.03
CA GLU A 120 15.88 -25.59 -10.37
C GLU A 120 16.17 -25.02 -11.78
N SER A 121 15.17 -25.08 -12.67
CA SER A 121 15.14 -24.45 -14.00
C SER A 121 15.17 -22.91 -13.97
N GLY A 122 14.96 -22.29 -12.81
CA GLY A 122 14.80 -20.85 -12.65
C GLY A 122 13.37 -20.35 -12.92
N ALA A 123 12.44 -21.22 -13.31
CA ALA A 123 11.03 -20.86 -13.41
C ALA A 123 10.45 -20.51 -12.03
N ARG A 124 9.56 -19.51 -11.97
CA ARG A 124 8.88 -19.14 -10.73
C ARG A 124 8.04 -20.32 -10.27
N ARG A 125 8.20 -20.73 -9.01
CA ARG A 125 7.37 -21.77 -8.39
C ARG A 125 6.25 -21.15 -7.58
N GLU A 126 6.58 -20.20 -6.71
CA GLU A 126 5.64 -19.60 -5.79
C GLU A 126 6.03 -18.15 -5.49
N GLU A 127 5.03 -17.31 -5.24
CA GLU A 127 5.20 -15.94 -4.74
C GLU A 127 4.09 -15.65 -3.72
N SER A 128 4.44 -14.96 -2.64
CA SER A 128 3.50 -14.63 -1.57
C SER A 128 3.88 -13.32 -0.89
N GLN A 129 2.87 -12.50 -0.63
CA GLN A 129 3.00 -11.25 0.10
C GLN A 129 2.66 -11.44 1.59
N TRP A 130 3.49 -10.84 2.44
CA TRP A 130 3.41 -10.97 3.89
C TRP A 130 3.46 -9.60 4.55
N PHE A 131 2.71 -9.46 5.64
CA PHE A 131 2.73 -8.30 6.51
C PHE A 131 2.61 -8.79 7.95
N ALA A 132 3.59 -8.45 8.80
CA ALA A 132 3.62 -8.83 10.21
C ALA A 132 3.31 -10.33 10.44
N ASN A 133 4.10 -11.23 9.82
CA ASN A 133 3.97 -12.69 9.89
C ASN A 133 2.67 -13.29 9.32
N ARG A 134 1.84 -12.49 8.65
CA ARG A 134 0.57 -12.94 8.09
C ARG A 134 0.56 -12.71 6.59
N ARG A 135 0.01 -13.67 5.83
CA ARG A 135 -0.19 -13.46 4.38
C ARG A 135 -1.13 -12.27 4.18
N HIS A 136 -0.74 -11.34 3.33
CA HIS A 136 -1.49 -10.13 3.06
C HIS A 136 -1.22 -9.69 1.62
N GLY A 137 -2.23 -9.76 0.76
CA GLY A 137 -2.11 -9.61 -0.69
C GLY A 137 -2.17 -10.95 -1.41
N PHE A 138 -1.50 -11.04 -2.56
CA PHE A 138 -1.61 -12.20 -3.44
C PHE A 138 -0.65 -13.34 -3.08
N PHE A 139 -1.19 -14.55 -3.18
CA PHE A 139 -0.47 -15.81 -3.24
C PHE A 139 -0.61 -16.36 -4.66
N ARG A 140 0.49 -16.77 -5.28
CA ARG A 140 0.48 -17.38 -6.62
C ARG A 140 1.43 -18.56 -6.68
N ARG A 141 1.02 -19.61 -7.39
CA ARG A 141 1.84 -20.79 -7.69
C ARG A 141 1.77 -21.12 -9.17
N TRP A 142 2.91 -21.51 -9.73
CA TRP A 142 3.07 -21.91 -11.12
C TRP A 142 3.63 -23.34 -11.19
N ASP A 143 3.32 -24.04 -12.27
CA ASP A 143 4.00 -25.29 -12.62
C ASP A 143 5.39 -25.01 -13.21
N GLU A 144 6.16 -26.07 -13.45
CA GLU A 144 7.54 -25.97 -13.96
C GLU A 144 7.61 -25.39 -15.39
N ALA A 145 6.52 -25.47 -16.15
CA ALA A 145 6.39 -24.81 -17.45
C ALA A 145 6.08 -23.30 -17.33
N GLY A 146 5.95 -22.78 -16.12
CA GLY A 146 5.65 -21.38 -15.85
C GLY A 146 4.17 -21.02 -16.00
N LYS A 147 3.27 -22.00 -16.10
CA LYS A 147 1.83 -21.75 -16.19
C LYS A 147 1.25 -21.59 -14.79
N LEU A 148 0.47 -20.52 -14.60
CA LEU A 148 -0.21 -20.27 -13.32
C LEU A 148 -1.20 -21.42 -13.06
N ILE A 149 -1.09 -22.02 -11.88
CA ILE A 149 -1.95 -23.13 -11.43
C ILE A 149 -2.78 -22.75 -10.21
N GLU A 150 -2.34 -21.76 -9.43
CA GLU A 150 -3.04 -21.31 -8.23
C GLU A 150 -2.85 -19.79 -8.05
N SER A 151 -3.91 -19.08 -7.74
CA SER A 151 -3.91 -17.67 -7.36
C SER A 151 -4.98 -17.43 -6.31
N LYS A 152 -4.57 -16.88 -5.16
CA LYS A 152 -5.43 -16.63 -3.99
C LYS A 152 -5.12 -15.25 -3.43
N GLU A 153 -6.12 -14.59 -2.89
CA GLU A 153 -5.95 -13.33 -2.16
C GLU A 153 -6.11 -13.56 -0.67
N PHE A 154 -5.22 -12.99 0.13
CA PHE A 154 -5.24 -13.06 1.58
C PHE A 154 -5.28 -11.68 2.20
N LYS A 155 -5.94 -11.55 3.35
CA LYS A 155 -5.88 -10.35 4.19
C LYS A 155 -5.68 -10.77 5.63
N ASN A 156 -4.59 -10.30 6.23
CA ASN A 156 -4.24 -10.60 7.62
C ASN A 156 -4.22 -12.10 7.95
N GLY A 157 -3.78 -12.92 7.00
CA GLY A 157 -3.67 -14.37 7.13
C GLY A 157 -4.92 -15.14 6.73
N GLU A 158 -6.04 -14.45 6.51
CA GLU A 158 -7.31 -15.07 6.12
C GLU A 158 -7.45 -15.08 4.59
N LEU A 159 -7.97 -16.17 4.04
CA LEU A 159 -8.27 -16.29 2.62
C LEU A 159 -9.49 -15.40 2.31
N VAL A 160 -9.29 -14.42 1.42
CA VAL A 160 -10.35 -13.54 0.95
C VAL A 160 -11.01 -14.13 -0.29
N ASP A 161 -10.20 -14.55 -1.27
CA ASP A 161 -10.71 -15.05 -2.55
C ASP A 161 -9.80 -16.12 -3.16
N VAL A 162 -10.41 -17.04 -3.90
CA VAL A 162 -9.72 -18.02 -4.75
C VAL A 162 -9.93 -17.60 -6.20
N ILE A 163 -8.98 -16.81 -6.71
CA ILE A 163 -9.02 -16.24 -8.05
C ILE A 163 -8.85 -17.33 -9.12
N MET A 164 -7.95 -18.29 -8.87
CA MET A 164 -7.69 -19.40 -9.77
C MET A 164 -7.19 -20.61 -8.98
N GLU A 165 -7.73 -21.78 -9.26
CA GLU A 165 -7.21 -23.06 -8.76
C GLU A 165 -7.45 -24.12 -9.84
N ARG A 166 -6.36 -24.65 -10.41
CA ARG A 166 -6.47 -25.76 -11.37
C ARG A 166 -6.57 -27.07 -10.58
N ARG A 167 -7.76 -27.68 -10.62
CA ARG A 167 -7.99 -29.06 -10.18
C ARG A 167 -7.61 -30.05 -11.27
#